data_AF-A0A7W0G1G2-F1
#
_entry.id   AF-A0A7W0G1G2-F1
#
_cell.length_a   1.000
_cell.length_b   1.000
_cell.length_c   1.000
_cell.angle_alpha   90.00
_cell.angle_beta   90.00
_cell.angle_gamma   90.00
#
_symmetry.space_group_name_H-M   'P 1'
#
loop_
_entity.id
_entity.type
_entity.pdbx_description
1 polymer ?
#
loop_
_entity_poly.entity_id
_entity_poly.type
_entity_poly.pdbx_seq_one_letter_code
_entity_poly.pdbx_strand_id
1 'polypeptide(L)'
;MKLRLVAALALALFCTASGSEALAQTNAVPAKTGGAAQKAEKGGKRGKMGSELKLTGEEEKLMRGSKAAIIVTGMSVTYFDEHFSLVRVVNTQGSRQVVWKYSLGEYETTLTDIVGFYTSGGARVDTHSITGTLGSTSDIRKTIPMPRAEKIMRECIGGYAGAAVVFQRLSADGQTGLYLIAESSDIAPLDAGREMREQAAEQARERERKEREKLLRPEAQKGSPGGATSGEPVKMKDKKELGPPFFIGYVNLETGKCLKARGIRGQGITR
;
A
#
# COMPACT_ATOMS: atom_id res chain seq x y z
N MET A 1 17.97 1.04 -25.89
CA MET A 1 16.56 1.34 -25.55
C MET A 1 16.30 0.86 -24.13
N LYS A 2 15.74 1.67 -23.23
CA LYS A 2 15.50 1.29 -21.81
C LYS A 2 14.02 0.94 -21.61
N LEU A 3 13.73 -0.35 -21.44
CA LEU A 3 12.39 -0.84 -21.11
C LEU A 3 12.08 -0.48 -19.65
N ARG A 4 11.10 0.40 -19.41
CA ARG A 4 10.60 0.70 -18.05
C ARG A 4 9.45 -0.26 -17.72
N LEU A 5 9.75 -1.26 -16.90
CA LEU A 5 8.75 -2.19 -16.37
C LEU A 5 7.95 -1.47 -15.26
N VAL A 6 6.68 -1.13 -15.54
CA VAL A 6 5.76 -0.61 -14.52
C VAL A 6 5.06 -1.80 -13.87
N ALA A 7 5.50 -2.17 -12.67
CA ALA A 7 4.93 -3.28 -11.92
C ALA A 7 3.59 -2.85 -11.28
N ALA A 8 2.48 -3.27 -11.87
CA ALA A 8 1.16 -3.14 -11.24
C ALA A 8 1.01 -4.17 -10.12
N LEU A 9 1.15 -3.73 -8.86
CA LEU A 9 1.03 -4.60 -7.70
C LEU A 9 -0.45 -4.84 -7.35
N ALA A 10 -1.05 -5.89 -7.93
CA ALA A 10 -2.40 -6.32 -7.57
C ALA A 10 -2.40 -7.02 -6.19
N LEU A 11 -3.01 -6.36 -5.20
CA LEU A 11 -3.47 -7.01 -3.96
C LEU A 11 -4.73 -7.83 -4.25
N ALA A 12 -4.81 -9.03 -3.65
CA ALA A 12 -5.97 -9.92 -3.74
C ALA A 12 -6.63 -10.09 -2.36
N LEU A 13 -7.89 -10.50 -2.38
CA LEU A 13 -8.85 -10.41 -1.27
C LEU A 13 -8.51 -11.29 -0.07
N PHE A 14 -8.82 -10.79 1.14
CA PHE A 14 -9.29 -11.61 2.25
C PHE A 14 -10.82 -11.62 2.24
N CYS A 15 -11.44 -12.80 2.09
CA CYS A 15 -12.86 -12.99 2.34
C CYS A 15 -13.05 -13.44 3.79
N THR A 16 -13.50 -12.54 4.67
CA THR A 16 -14.06 -12.88 5.98
C THR A 16 -15.53 -12.49 5.97
N ALA A 17 -16.42 -13.48 6.08
CA ALA A 17 -17.85 -13.27 6.16
C ALA A 17 -18.26 -13.05 7.62
N SER A 18 -18.62 -11.80 7.95
CA SER A 18 -19.23 -11.44 9.24
C SER A 18 -20.36 -10.46 8.96
N GLY A 19 -21.61 -10.94 9.02
CA GLY A 19 -22.79 -10.13 8.82
C GLY A 19 -23.22 -9.42 10.10
N SER A 20 -23.69 -8.18 9.96
CA SER A 20 -24.45 -7.45 10.98
C SER A 20 -25.45 -6.54 10.27
N GLU A 21 -26.74 -6.75 10.50
CA GLU A 21 -27.81 -5.87 10.05
C GLU A 21 -27.97 -4.70 11.01
N ALA A 22 -28.13 -3.47 10.49
CA ALA A 22 -28.63 -2.34 11.25
C ALA A 22 -29.31 -1.32 10.33
N LEU A 23 -30.65 -1.29 10.34
CA LEU A 23 -31.45 -0.22 9.75
C LEU A 23 -31.61 0.93 10.75
N ALA A 24 -31.41 2.17 10.29
CA ALA A 24 -31.93 3.36 10.97
C ALA A 24 -32.21 4.48 9.97
N GLN A 25 -33.46 4.95 9.93
CA GLN A 25 -33.89 6.16 9.23
C GLN A 25 -33.95 7.33 10.21
N THR A 26 -33.53 8.54 9.80
CA THR A 26 -34.06 9.80 10.37
C THR A 26 -34.05 10.93 9.32
N ASN A 27 -34.96 11.88 9.50
CA ASN A 27 -35.37 12.88 8.49
C ASN A 27 -34.56 14.21 8.52
N ALA A 28 -34.87 15.05 7.52
CA ALA A 28 -34.48 16.46 7.29
C ALA A 28 -34.83 17.42 8.49
N VAL A 29 -34.55 18.75 8.55
CA VAL A 29 -34.55 19.83 7.51
C VAL A 29 -33.53 20.98 7.85
N PRO A 30 -33.63 22.31 7.50
CA PRO A 30 -32.51 23.04 6.83
C PRO A 30 -31.96 24.31 7.56
N ALA A 31 -30.97 25.01 6.97
CA ALA A 31 -30.61 26.40 7.33
C ALA A 31 -29.94 27.24 6.21
N LYS A 32 -29.99 28.58 6.38
CA LYS A 32 -29.76 29.69 5.41
C LYS A 32 -28.94 30.82 6.12
N THR A 33 -28.23 31.81 5.54
CA THR A 33 -28.15 32.39 4.17
C THR A 33 -26.81 33.13 3.96
N GLY A 34 -26.20 33.10 2.77
CA GLY A 34 -25.19 34.09 2.30
C GLY A 34 -23.74 33.93 2.82
N GLY A 35 -22.72 34.55 2.22
CA GLY A 35 -22.68 35.40 1.02
C GLY A 35 -21.25 35.99 0.76
N ALA A 36 -21.09 36.75 -0.32
CA ALA A 36 -19.91 37.58 -0.69
C ALA A 36 -18.65 36.90 -1.31
N ALA A 37 -18.69 36.78 -2.64
CA ALA A 37 -17.69 37.22 -3.62
C ALA A 37 -16.17 37.22 -3.28
N GLN A 38 -15.40 36.44 -4.05
CA GLN A 38 -14.00 36.77 -4.40
C GLN A 38 -13.75 36.69 -5.91
N LYS A 39 -12.64 37.31 -6.35
CA LYS A 39 -12.43 37.83 -7.71
C LYS A 39 -12.12 36.76 -8.77
N ALA A 40 -12.42 37.10 -10.02
CA ALA A 40 -12.12 36.30 -11.20
C ALA A 40 -10.62 36.12 -11.44
N GLU A 41 -10.16 34.87 -11.54
CA GLU A 41 -8.93 34.53 -12.26
C GLU A 41 -9.22 34.25 -13.75
N LYS A 42 -8.33 34.74 -14.61
CA LYS A 42 -8.45 34.60 -16.07
C LYS A 42 -7.94 33.23 -16.54
N GLY A 43 -8.63 32.66 -17.52
CA GLY A 43 -7.95 32.00 -18.64
C GLY A 43 -7.57 30.53 -18.49
N GLY A 44 -8.14 29.79 -17.53
CA GLY A 44 -8.06 28.33 -17.55
C GLY A 44 -8.81 27.75 -18.76
N LYS A 45 -8.09 27.40 -19.83
CA LYS A 45 -8.62 26.75 -21.05
C LYS A 45 -9.10 25.33 -20.72
N ARG A 46 -10.27 25.20 -20.08
CA ARG A 46 -10.88 23.93 -19.68
C ARG A 46 -10.95 23.00 -20.89
N GLY A 47 -10.14 21.95 -20.86
CA GLY A 47 -10.06 20.95 -21.92
C GLY A 47 -11.42 20.29 -22.12
N LYS A 48 -11.91 20.29 -23.37
CA LYS A 48 -13.11 19.58 -23.80
C LYS A 48 -12.82 18.06 -23.74
N MET A 49 -12.93 17.47 -22.55
CA MET A 49 -12.77 16.03 -22.32
C MET A 49 -13.87 15.50 -21.40
N GLY A 50 -14.43 14.37 -21.82
CA GLY A 50 -15.72 13.87 -21.35
C GLY A 50 -16.51 13.34 -22.52
N SER A 51 -15.92 12.43 -23.30
CA SER A 51 -16.71 11.57 -24.19
C SER A 51 -17.58 10.71 -23.28
N GLU A 52 -18.87 11.02 -23.23
CA GLU A 52 -19.85 10.30 -22.44
C GLU A 52 -19.77 8.80 -22.79
N LEU A 53 -19.39 7.98 -21.81
CA LEU A 53 -19.24 6.54 -22.00
C LEU A 53 -20.63 5.96 -22.26
N LYS A 54 -20.86 5.51 -23.50
CA LYS A 54 -22.09 4.81 -23.89
C LYS A 54 -22.09 3.42 -23.25
N LEU A 55 -22.74 3.31 -22.10
CA LEU A 55 -22.94 2.05 -21.38
C LEU A 55 -24.16 1.29 -21.92
N THR A 56 -24.11 -0.03 -21.89
CA THR A 56 -25.31 -0.87 -21.97
C THR A 56 -26.09 -0.85 -20.65
N GLY A 57 -27.38 -1.22 -20.67
CA GLY A 57 -28.21 -1.23 -19.44
C GLY A 57 -27.67 -2.12 -18.30
N GLU A 58 -26.98 -3.21 -18.62
CA GLU A 58 -26.30 -4.05 -17.62
C GLU A 58 -25.00 -3.42 -17.09
N GLU A 59 -24.27 -2.68 -17.92
CA GLU A 59 -23.09 -1.92 -17.47
C GLU A 59 -23.47 -0.71 -16.62
N GLU A 60 -24.57 -0.03 -16.94
CA GLU A 60 -25.16 0.99 -16.06
C GLU A 60 -25.58 0.40 -14.71
N LYS A 61 -26.18 -0.79 -14.70
CA LYS A 61 -26.59 -1.48 -13.47
C LYS A 61 -25.37 -1.82 -12.61
N LEU A 62 -24.29 -2.32 -13.20
CA LEU A 62 -23.00 -2.53 -12.55
C LEU A 62 -22.43 -1.22 -11.97
N MET A 63 -22.39 -0.16 -12.77
CA MET A 63 -21.91 1.16 -12.36
C MET A 63 -22.72 1.72 -11.19
N ARG A 64 -24.06 1.67 -11.25
CA ARG A 64 -24.94 2.11 -10.16
C ARG A 64 -24.74 1.29 -8.89
N GLY A 65 -24.61 -0.03 -9.01
CA GLY A 65 -24.29 -0.91 -7.87
C GLY A 65 -22.95 -0.55 -7.22
N SER A 66 -21.92 -0.32 -8.04
CA SER A 66 -20.58 0.08 -7.58
C SER A 66 -20.58 1.46 -6.88
N LYS A 67 -21.28 2.45 -7.46
CA LYS A 67 -21.48 3.76 -6.81
C LYS A 67 -22.19 3.61 -5.46
N ALA A 68 -23.27 2.83 -5.39
CA ALA A 68 -23.98 2.57 -4.15
C ALA A 68 -23.10 1.86 -3.10
N ALA A 69 -22.30 0.88 -3.53
CA ALA A 69 -21.35 0.18 -2.68
C ALA A 69 -20.29 1.12 -2.08
N ILE A 70 -19.79 2.10 -2.85
CA ILE A 70 -18.87 3.13 -2.34
C ILE A 70 -19.57 4.06 -1.35
N ILE A 71 -20.77 4.56 -1.67
CA ILE A 71 -21.54 5.46 -0.77
C ILE A 71 -21.83 4.79 0.58
N VAL A 72 -22.21 3.51 0.59
CA VAL A 72 -22.48 2.73 1.82
C VAL A 72 -21.28 2.66 2.78
N THR A 73 -20.05 2.91 2.32
CA THR A 73 -18.87 2.96 3.20
C THR A 73 -18.83 4.18 4.13
N GLY A 74 -19.65 5.21 3.89
CA GLY A 74 -19.73 6.43 4.72
C GLY A 74 -19.53 7.75 3.95
N MET A 75 -19.33 7.69 2.64
CA MET A 75 -19.13 8.84 1.76
C MET A 75 -20.46 9.43 1.30
N SER A 76 -20.57 10.77 1.25
CA SER A 76 -21.79 11.43 0.77
C SER A 76 -21.96 11.30 -0.74
N VAL A 77 -23.21 11.27 -1.21
CA VAL A 77 -23.54 11.19 -2.64
C VAL A 77 -22.97 12.38 -3.42
N THR A 78 -23.05 13.58 -2.83
CA THR A 78 -22.49 14.82 -3.38
C THR A 78 -20.98 14.77 -3.51
N TYR A 79 -20.27 14.24 -2.51
CA TYR A 79 -18.82 14.09 -2.55
C TYR A 79 -18.40 13.05 -3.59
N PHE A 80 -19.15 11.95 -3.71
CA PHE A 80 -18.94 10.98 -4.78
C PHE A 80 -19.04 11.63 -6.16
N ASP A 81 -20.13 12.36 -6.42
CA ASP A 81 -20.37 12.98 -7.74
C ASP A 81 -19.42 14.14 -8.08
N GLU A 82 -18.77 14.75 -7.09
CA GLU A 82 -17.71 15.75 -7.30
C GLU A 82 -16.33 15.12 -7.59
N HIS A 83 -15.98 14.02 -6.90
CA HIS A 83 -14.61 13.48 -6.88
C HIS A 83 -14.39 12.19 -7.66
N PHE A 84 -15.46 11.50 -8.10
CA PHE A 84 -15.36 10.22 -8.80
C PHE A 84 -15.81 10.36 -10.25
N SER A 85 -14.97 9.87 -11.16
CA SER A 85 -15.29 9.76 -12.58
C SER A 85 -15.17 8.30 -13.04
N LEU A 86 -16.14 7.85 -13.85
CA LEU A 86 -16.12 6.51 -14.41
C LEU A 86 -15.03 6.40 -15.48
N VAL A 87 -14.13 5.43 -15.34
CA VAL A 87 -13.06 5.16 -16.32
C VAL A 87 -13.48 4.06 -17.29
N ARG A 88 -14.00 2.94 -16.76
CA ARG A 88 -14.53 1.84 -17.55
C ARG A 88 -15.49 0.97 -16.74
N VAL A 89 -16.40 0.31 -17.44
CA VAL A 89 -17.09 -0.89 -16.96
C VAL A 89 -16.58 -2.07 -17.79
N VAL A 90 -16.45 -3.24 -17.17
CA VAL A 90 -16.21 -4.53 -17.83
C VAL A 90 -17.34 -5.45 -17.40
N ASN A 91 -18.08 -5.99 -18.36
CA ASN A 91 -19.18 -6.93 -18.12
C ASN A 91 -19.06 -8.15 -19.03
N THR A 92 -17.99 -8.93 -18.86
CA THR A 92 -17.75 -10.15 -19.64
C THR A 92 -17.91 -11.40 -18.77
N GLN A 93 -18.11 -12.55 -19.42
CA GLN A 93 -18.16 -13.83 -18.72
C GLN A 93 -16.83 -14.08 -17.98
N GLY A 94 -16.90 -14.29 -16.67
CA GLY A 94 -15.73 -14.47 -15.81
C GLY A 94 -15.02 -13.19 -15.36
N SER A 95 -15.41 -12.00 -15.85
CA SER A 95 -14.84 -10.73 -15.39
C SER A 95 -15.88 -9.59 -15.40
N ARG A 96 -16.31 -9.20 -14.20
CA ARG A 96 -17.20 -8.04 -14.00
C ARG A 96 -16.47 -7.05 -13.10
N GLN A 97 -16.22 -5.85 -13.61
CA GLN A 97 -15.41 -4.83 -12.93
C GLN A 97 -15.94 -3.43 -13.23
N VAL A 98 -15.89 -2.54 -12.25
CA VAL A 98 -16.09 -1.10 -12.45
C VAL A 98 -14.80 -0.41 -12.00
N VAL A 99 -14.24 0.44 -12.86
CA VAL A 99 -13.05 1.24 -12.52
C VAL A 99 -13.42 2.69 -12.44
N TRP A 100 -13.17 3.26 -11.27
CA TRP A 100 -13.35 4.67 -10.96
C TRP A 100 -11.99 5.36 -10.88
N LYS A 101 -11.93 6.60 -11.37
CA LYS A 101 -10.85 7.53 -11.08
C LYS A 101 -11.34 8.44 -9.96
N TYR A 102 -10.57 8.48 -8.87
CA TYR A 102 -10.77 9.40 -7.75
C TYR A 102 -9.81 10.57 -7.88
N SER A 103 -10.34 11.79 -7.82
CA SER A 103 -9.59 13.05 -7.96
C SER A 103 -9.94 14.02 -6.83
N LEU A 104 -8.95 14.43 -6.05
CA LEU A 104 -9.09 15.42 -4.98
C LEU A 104 -7.94 16.43 -5.03
N GLY A 105 -8.24 17.65 -5.50
CA GLY A 105 -7.22 18.68 -5.72
C GLY A 105 -6.22 18.27 -6.81
N GLU A 106 -4.94 18.22 -6.45
CA GLU A 106 -3.85 17.76 -7.33
C GLU A 106 -3.62 16.23 -7.29
N TYR A 107 -4.38 15.52 -6.46
CA TYR A 107 -4.20 14.08 -6.24
C TYR A 107 -5.17 13.25 -7.08
N GLU A 108 -4.63 12.24 -7.77
CA GLU A 108 -5.42 11.29 -8.55
C GLU A 108 -5.01 9.85 -8.24
N THR A 109 -5.99 8.94 -8.18
CA THR A 109 -5.76 7.50 -8.09
C THR A 109 -6.92 6.73 -8.72
N THR A 110 -6.78 5.41 -8.87
CA THR A 110 -7.84 4.55 -9.44
C THR A 110 -8.29 3.49 -8.44
N LEU A 111 -9.61 3.29 -8.38
CA LEU A 111 -10.24 2.22 -7.62
C LEU A 111 -10.84 1.22 -8.60
N THR A 112 -10.63 -0.07 -8.33
CA THR A 112 -11.25 -1.16 -9.09
C THR A 112 -12.17 -1.93 -8.16
N ASP A 113 -13.45 -1.93 -8.48
CA ASP A 113 -14.46 -2.74 -7.85
C ASP A 113 -14.67 -4.02 -8.68
N ILE A 114 -14.40 -5.18 -8.08
CA ILE A 114 -14.60 -6.50 -8.69
C ILE A 114 -15.98 -6.99 -8.25
N VAL A 115 -16.87 -7.25 -9.22
CA VAL A 115 -18.28 -7.54 -8.95
C VAL A 115 -18.56 -9.04 -9.08
N GLY A 116 -18.42 -9.74 -7.94
CA GLY A 116 -18.87 -11.12 -7.78
C GLY A 116 -20.39 -11.24 -7.76
N PHE A 117 -20.88 -12.44 -7.48
CA PHE A 117 -22.28 -12.68 -7.16
C PHE A 117 -22.45 -13.97 -6.33
N TYR A 118 -23.57 -14.07 -5.63
CA TYR A 118 -24.10 -15.32 -5.09
C TYR A 118 -25.59 -15.45 -5.45
N THR A 119 -26.19 -16.59 -5.14
CA THR A 119 -27.62 -16.83 -5.35
C THR A 119 -28.32 -16.89 -3.99
N SER A 120 -29.42 -16.16 -3.84
CA SER A 120 -30.30 -16.20 -2.66
C SER A 120 -31.75 -16.24 -3.11
N GLY A 121 -32.54 -17.19 -2.62
CA GLY A 121 -33.94 -17.36 -3.04
C GLY A 121 -34.13 -17.59 -4.55
N GLY A 122 -33.14 -18.16 -5.24
CA GLY A 122 -33.11 -18.30 -6.70
C GLY A 122 -32.73 -17.03 -7.46
N ALA A 123 -32.63 -15.87 -6.81
CA ALA A 123 -32.20 -14.62 -7.41
C ALA A 123 -30.68 -14.42 -7.31
N ARG A 124 -30.08 -13.81 -8.34
CA ARG A 124 -28.68 -13.38 -8.33
C ARG A 124 -28.53 -12.11 -7.50
N VAL A 125 -27.65 -12.13 -6.50
CA VAL A 125 -27.24 -10.97 -5.71
C VAL A 125 -25.78 -10.67 -6.04
N ASP A 126 -25.51 -9.47 -6.58
CA ASP A 126 -24.15 -9.04 -6.90
C ASP A 126 -23.39 -8.60 -5.63
N THR A 127 -22.09 -8.90 -5.58
CA THR A 127 -21.21 -8.57 -4.46
C THR A 127 -20.03 -7.71 -4.92
N HIS A 128 -19.83 -6.58 -4.25
CA HIS A 128 -18.86 -5.56 -4.63
C HIS A 128 -17.62 -5.66 -3.74
N SER A 129 -16.44 -5.92 -4.32
CA SER A 129 -15.20 -6.03 -3.54
C SER A 129 -14.78 -4.72 -2.87
N ILE A 130 -15.20 -3.59 -3.45
CA ILE A 130 -14.78 -2.25 -2.99
C ILE A 130 -15.23 -1.92 -1.56
N THR A 131 -16.32 -2.51 -1.07
CA THR A 131 -16.77 -2.35 0.32
C THR A 131 -15.74 -2.90 1.31
N GLY A 132 -15.20 -4.09 1.04
CA GLY A 132 -14.14 -4.70 1.84
C GLY A 132 -12.78 -4.00 1.70
N THR A 133 -12.47 -3.47 0.51
CA THR A 133 -11.24 -2.71 0.27
C THR A 133 -11.24 -1.38 1.02
N LEU A 134 -12.34 -0.63 0.98
CA LEU A 134 -12.44 0.69 1.61
C LEU A 134 -12.83 0.63 3.10
N GLY A 135 -13.63 -0.35 3.52
CA GLY A 135 -14.12 -0.41 4.91
C GLY A 135 -15.01 0.79 5.23
N SER A 136 -14.64 1.59 6.23
CA SER A 136 -15.31 2.85 6.56
C SER A 136 -14.60 4.04 5.89
N THR A 137 -15.35 4.97 5.31
CA THR A 137 -14.87 6.21 4.67
C THR A 137 -15.56 7.44 5.28
N SER A 138 -15.05 8.62 4.94
CA SER A 138 -15.81 9.88 5.00
C SER A 138 -15.36 10.83 3.90
N ASP A 139 -16.11 11.91 3.71
CA ASP A 139 -15.74 13.03 2.84
C ASP A 139 -14.46 13.71 3.35
N ILE A 140 -13.38 13.68 2.55
CA ILE A 140 -12.11 14.36 2.89
C ILE A 140 -12.24 15.84 2.53
N ARG A 141 -12.32 16.70 3.55
CA ARG A 141 -12.61 18.14 3.38
C ARG A 141 -11.43 18.96 2.87
N LYS A 142 -10.20 18.47 3.06
CA LYS A 142 -8.96 19.14 2.66
C LYS A 142 -7.81 18.15 2.57
N THR A 143 -6.83 18.48 1.74
CA THR A 143 -5.53 17.81 1.71
C THR A 143 -4.41 18.82 1.92
N ILE A 144 -3.27 18.38 2.44
CA ILE A 144 -2.02 19.12 2.33
C ILE A 144 -1.58 19.17 0.85
N PRO A 145 -0.83 20.19 0.40
CA PRO A 145 -0.27 20.19 -0.96
C PRO A 145 0.86 19.16 -1.14
N MET A 146 1.08 18.70 -2.39
CA MET A 146 2.11 17.72 -2.74
C MET A 146 3.51 18.10 -2.25
N PRO A 147 4.01 19.35 -2.42
CA PRO A 147 5.34 19.74 -1.90
C PRO A 147 5.47 19.58 -0.38
N ARG A 148 4.36 19.71 0.37
CA ARG A 148 4.34 19.46 1.82
C ARG A 148 4.30 17.97 2.15
N ALA A 149 3.51 17.19 1.41
CA ALA A 149 3.48 15.74 1.56
C ALA A 149 4.84 15.09 1.29
N GLU A 150 5.52 15.53 0.23
CA GLU A 150 6.88 15.09 -0.10
C GLU A 150 7.90 15.46 0.99
N LYS A 151 7.82 16.68 1.54
CA LYS A 151 8.69 17.11 2.64
C LYS A 151 8.54 16.19 3.85
N ILE A 152 7.29 15.93 4.26
CA ILE A 152 6.97 15.01 5.37
C ILE A 152 7.48 13.59 5.06
N MET A 153 7.34 13.12 3.82
CA MET A 153 7.86 11.81 3.40
C MET A 153 9.39 11.75 3.52
N ARG A 154 10.12 12.78 3.06
CA ARG A 154 11.58 12.88 3.20
C ARG A 154 12.02 12.89 4.66
N GLU A 155 11.34 13.65 5.52
CA GLU A 155 11.60 13.70 6.97
C GLU A 155 11.32 12.35 7.65
N CYS A 156 10.38 11.55 7.13
CA CYS A 156 9.94 10.29 7.71
C CYS A 156 10.82 9.09 7.31
N ILE A 157 11.14 8.93 6.03
CA ILE A 157 11.86 7.76 5.50
C ILE A 157 13.21 8.05 4.84
N GLY A 158 13.65 9.31 4.79
CA GLY A 158 14.87 9.72 4.08
C GLY A 158 14.62 9.92 2.59
N GLY A 159 15.65 9.76 1.75
CA GLY A 159 15.46 9.70 0.31
C GLY A 159 14.54 8.54 -0.08
N TYR A 160 13.62 8.79 -1.01
CA TYR A 160 12.64 7.83 -1.48
C TYR A 160 12.49 7.85 -3.00
N ALA A 161 11.97 6.75 -3.54
CA ALA A 161 11.61 6.61 -4.94
C ALA A 161 10.19 6.01 -5.09
N GLY A 162 9.63 6.09 -6.30
CA GLY A 162 8.37 5.43 -6.63
C GLY A 162 7.16 5.94 -5.86
N ALA A 163 7.10 7.24 -5.57
CA ALA A 163 5.98 7.82 -4.84
C ALA A 163 4.67 7.68 -5.64
N ALA A 164 3.61 7.22 -4.97
CA ALA A 164 2.29 6.99 -5.55
C ALA A 164 1.18 7.44 -4.59
N VAL A 165 0.02 7.80 -5.14
CA VAL A 165 -1.16 8.16 -4.36
C VAL A 165 -2.12 6.96 -4.33
N VAL A 166 -2.55 6.57 -3.13
CA VAL A 166 -3.51 5.47 -2.93
C VAL A 166 -4.64 5.92 -2.01
N PHE A 167 -5.86 5.52 -2.34
CA PHE A 167 -7.04 5.70 -1.48
C PHE A 167 -7.40 4.34 -0.89
N GLN A 168 -7.00 4.12 0.37
CA GLN A 168 -7.07 2.80 0.99
C GLN A 168 -7.18 2.87 2.52
N ARG A 169 -7.56 1.73 3.12
CA ARG A 169 -7.54 1.48 4.57
C ARG A 169 -6.20 0.84 4.97
N LEU A 170 -5.57 1.30 6.05
CA LEU A 170 -4.27 0.78 6.53
C LEU A 170 -4.37 -0.27 7.66
N SER A 171 -5.50 -0.40 8.32
CA SER A 171 -5.75 -1.36 9.41
C SER A 171 -7.22 -1.81 9.39
N ALA A 172 -7.53 -2.98 9.97
CA ALA A 172 -8.89 -3.53 9.94
C ALA A 172 -9.95 -2.54 10.48
N ASP A 173 -9.68 -1.93 11.64
CA ASP A 173 -10.57 -0.95 12.27
C ASP A 173 -10.30 0.50 11.81
N GLY A 174 -9.40 0.67 10.84
CA GLY A 174 -9.00 1.97 10.32
C GLY A 174 -10.02 2.54 9.33
N GLN A 175 -10.16 3.87 9.35
CA GLN A 175 -10.84 4.59 8.29
C GLN A 175 -9.96 4.62 7.02
N THR A 176 -10.58 4.48 5.84
CA THR A 176 -9.91 4.76 4.57
C THR A 176 -9.53 6.23 4.50
N GLY A 177 -8.34 6.49 3.98
CA GLY A 177 -7.87 7.84 3.69
C GLY A 177 -7.10 7.88 2.38
N LEU A 178 -6.75 9.09 1.96
CA LEU A 178 -5.85 9.32 0.85
C LEU A 178 -4.41 9.40 1.38
N TYR A 179 -3.51 8.59 0.82
CA TYR A 179 -2.12 8.48 1.26
C TYR A 179 -1.16 8.68 0.09
N LEU A 180 -0.09 9.44 0.32
CA LEU A 180 1.13 9.34 -0.46
C LEU A 180 1.95 8.18 0.11
N ILE A 181 2.32 7.21 -0.72
CA ILE A 181 3.16 6.08 -0.35
C ILE A 181 4.47 6.11 -1.13
N ALA A 182 5.59 5.71 -0.52
CA ALA A 182 6.89 5.61 -1.19
C ALA A 182 7.81 4.59 -0.52
N GLU A 183 8.77 4.04 -1.28
CA GLU A 183 9.85 3.20 -0.76
C GLU A 183 11.12 4.03 -0.56
N SER A 184 11.84 3.84 0.55
CA SER A 184 13.14 4.45 0.78
C SER A 184 14.14 4.05 -0.31
N SER A 185 14.67 5.01 -1.07
CA SER A 185 15.80 4.78 -1.99
C SER A 185 17.08 4.58 -1.20
N ASP A 186 17.18 5.27 -0.07
CA ASP A 186 18.40 5.38 0.71
C ASP A 186 18.42 4.27 1.76
N ILE A 187 18.86 3.08 1.34
CA ILE A 187 19.46 2.11 2.26
C ILE A 187 20.84 2.66 2.66
N ALA A 188 20.86 3.82 3.31
CA ALA A 188 22.05 4.34 3.96
C ALA A 188 22.28 3.49 5.22
N PRO A 189 23.35 2.69 5.31
CA PRO A 189 23.61 1.83 6.45
C PRO A 189 24.22 2.66 7.59
N LEU A 190 23.47 3.68 8.07
CA LEU A 190 23.96 4.61 9.09
C LEU A 190 24.36 3.87 10.38
N ASP A 191 23.55 2.89 10.79
CA ASP A 191 23.86 2.02 11.94
C ASP A 191 24.32 0.62 11.53
N ALA A 192 23.84 0.06 10.42
CA ALA A 192 24.33 -1.24 9.95
C ALA A 192 25.83 -1.19 9.58
N GLY A 193 26.36 -0.04 9.15
CA GLY A 193 27.79 0.19 8.98
C GLY A 193 28.55 0.28 10.30
N ARG A 194 27.90 0.69 11.41
CA ARG A 194 28.50 0.70 12.76
C ARG A 194 28.52 -0.71 13.34
N GLU A 195 27.36 -1.37 13.44
CA GLU A 195 27.23 -2.73 13.98
C GLU A 195 28.08 -3.74 13.20
N MET A 196 28.09 -3.67 11.86
CA MET A 196 28.89 -4.58 11.04
C MET A 196 30.40 -4.30 11.15
N ARG A 197 30.82 -3.04 11.35
CA ARG A 197 32.23 -2.71 11.67
C ARG A 197 32.61 -3.19 13.07
N GLU A 198 31.71 -3.10 14.03
CA GLU A 198 31.92 -3.55 15.41
C GLU A 198 32.03 -5.09 15.47
N GLN A 199 31.12 -5.82 14.82
CA GLN A 199 31.21 -7.27 14.66
C GLN A 199 32.45 -7.71 13.88
N ALA A 200 32.83 -6.99 12.81
CA ALA A 200 34.06 -7.28 12.07
C ALA A 200 35.31 -7.04 12.92
N ALA A 201 35.33 -5.98 13.73
CA ALA A 201 36.42 -5.69 14.66
C ALA A 201 36.50 -6.73 15.80
N GLU A 202 35.36 -7.19 16.33
CA GLU A 202 35.30 -8.24 17.33
C GLU A 202 35.79 -9.59 16.77
N GLN A 203 35.34 -9.99 15.58
CA GLN A 203 35.84 -11.19 14.90
C GLN A 203 37.34 -11.10 14.57
N ALA A 204 37.85 -9.92 14.22
CA ALA A 204 39.29 -9.71 14.01
C ALA A 204 40.08 -9.93 15.31
N ARG A 205 39.63 -9.32 16.42
CA ARG A 205 40.22 -9.51 17.77
C ARG A 205 40.15 -10.97 18.22
N GLU A 206 39.07 -11.69 17.93
CA GLU A 206 38.93 -13.11 18.30
C GLU A 206 39.89 -14.00 17.47
N ARG A 207 40.09 -13.70 16.19
CA ARG A 207 41.09 -14.38 15.35
C ARG A 207 42.51 -14.14 15.87
N GLU A 208 42.86 -12.89 16.14
CA GLU A 208 44.16 -12.50 16.70
C GLU A 208 44.42 -13.18 18.05
N ARG A 209 43.41 -13.24 18.93
CA ARG A 209 43.48 -13.98 20.20
C ARG A 209 43.74 -15.47 19.99
N LYS A 210 43.02 -16.12 19.08
CA LYS A 210 43.19 -17.56 18.75
C LYS A 210 44.54 -17.85 18.12
N GLU A 211 45.07 -16.95 17.30
CA GLU A 211 46.40 -17.08 16.69
C GLU A 211 47.51 -16.90 17.72
N ARG A 212 47.40 -15.91 18.61
CA ARG A 212 48.30 -15.72 19.74
C ARG A 212 48.28 -16.90 20.72
N GLU A 213 47.11 -17.48 20.99
CA GLU A 213 46.97 -18.68 21.82
C GLU A 213 47.65 -19.92 21.19
N LYS A 214 47.59 -20.06 19.85
CA LYS A 214 48.33 -21.11 19.13
C LYS A 214 49.85 -20.94 19.26
N LEU A 215 50.36 -19.71 19.13
CA LEU A 215 51.80 -19.43 19.26
C LEU A 215 52.32 -19.60 20.70
N LEU A 216 51.46 -19.40 21.70
CA LEU A 216 51.81 -19.54 23.12
C LEU A 216 51.64 -20.96 23.67
N ARG A 217 50.99 -21.87 22.93
CA ARG A 217 51.01 -23.30 23.26
C ARG A 217 52.38 -23.88 22.86
N PRO A 218 53.22 -24.32 23.80
CA PRO A 218 54.43 -25.05 23.46
C PRO A 218 54.03 -26.34 22.72
N GLU A 219 54.84 -26.79 21.77
CA GLU A 219 54.66 -28.07 21.06
C GLU A 219 54.92 -29.28 21.98
N ALA A 220 54.09 -29.43 23.01
CA ALA A 220 54.07 -30.60 23.84
C ALA A 220 53.45 -31.77 23.06
N GLN A 221 54.30 -32.77 22.79
CA GLN A 221 53.97 -34.12 22.31
C GLN A 221 53.78 -34.30 20.78
N LYS A 222 54.94 -34.44 20.10
CA LYS A 222 55.09 -35.48 19.08
C LYS A 222 54.72 -36.85 19.70
N GLY A 223 53.82 -37.61 19.08
CA GLY A 223 53.76 -39.07 19.30
C GLY A 223 52.38 -39.74 19.30
N SER A 224 51.82 -40.01 18.11
CA SER A 224 51.42 -41.38 17.68
C SER A 224 50.53 -41.36 16.43
N PRO A 225 50.83 -42.16 15.39
CA PRO A 225 49.95 -42.36 14.25
C PRO A 225 48.99 -43.55 14.48
N GLY A 226 47.72 -43.41 14.07
CA GLY A 226 46.78 -44.53 13.97
C GLY A 226 45.39 -44.23 14.54
N GLY A 227 44.42 -43.97 13.67
CA GLY A 227 43.04 -43.67 14.09
C GLY A 227 42.16 -43.27 12.91
N ALA A 228 41.79 -44.23 12.05
CA ALA A 228 40.87 -43.99 10.96
C ALA A 228 39.42 -43.94 11.48
N THR A 229 38.87 -42.74 11.68
CA THR A 229 37.45 -42.53 11.98
C THR A 229 36.74 -41.85 10.81
N SER A 230 35.66 -42.48 10.34
CA SER A 230 34.82 -42.03 9.23
C SER A 230 34.21 -40.66 9.50
N GLY A 231 34.49 -39.69 8.62
CA GLY A 231 33.92 -38.34 8.70
C GLY A 231 32.44 -38.32 8.32
N GLU A 232 31.58 -37.98 9.28
CA GLU A 232 30.16 -37.72 9.04
C GLU A 232 30.00 -36.35 8.35
N PRO A 233 29.25 -36.24 7.23
CA PRO A 233 29.17 -34.99 6.48
C PRO A 233 28.36 -33.93 7.24
N VAL A 234 29.06 -32.94 7.79
CA VAL A 234 28.45 -31.77 8.43
C VAL A 234 27.58 -31.02 7.42
N LYS A 235 26.26 -31.20 7.54
CA LYS A 235 25.26 -30.43 6.78
C LYS A 235 25.31 -28.96 7.21
N MET A 236 26.14 -28.16 6.55
CA MET A 236 26.08 -26.71 6.64
C MET A 236 24.68 -26.28 6.18
N LYS A 237 23.86 -25.81 7.12
CA LYS A 237 22.58 -25.19 6.79
C LYS A 237 22.87 -23.86 6.12
N ASP A 238 22.55 -23.75 4.83
CA ASP A 238 22.65 -22.50 4.09
C ASP A 238 21.89 -21.40 4.84
N LYS A 239 22.65 -20.47 5.41
CA LYS A 239 22.09 -19.26 6.02
C LYS A 239 21.53 -18.43 4.88
N LYS A 240 20.22 -18.47 4.67
CA LYS A 240 19.53 -17.55 3.75
C LYS A 240 19.91 -16.12 4.14
N GLU A 241 20.73 -15.48 3.30
CA GLU A 241 21.11 -14.09 3.48
C GLU A 241 19.85 -13.24 3.33
N LEU A 242 19.36 -12.73 4.46
CA LEU A 242 18.26 -11.77 4.47
C LEU A 242 18.78 -10.48 3.85
N GLY A 243 18.12 -10.01 2.80
CA GLY A 243 18.48 -8.77 2.13
C GLY A 243 18.38 -7.57 3.08
N PRO A 244 19.00 -6.43 2.72
CA PRO A 244 18.98 -5.25 3.58
C PRO A 244 17.54 -4.81 3.89
N PRO A 245 17.30 -4.25 5.09
CA PRO A 245 16.00 -3.70 5.42
C PRO A 245 15.71 -2.50 4.52
N PHE A 246 14.43 -2.29 4.22
CA PHE A 246 13.92 -1.12 3.52
C PHE A 246 12.74 -0.55 4.30
N PHE A 247 12.41 0.72 4.05
CA PHE A 247 11.28 1.38 4.67
C PHE A 247 10.21 1.74 3.64
N ILE A 248 8.95 1.59 4.02
CA ILE A 248 7.80 2.11 3.29
C ILE A 248 7.20 3.23 4.14
N GLY A 249 7.07 4.42 3.56
CA GLY A 249 6.41 5.56 4.19
C GLY A 249 4.98 5.70 3.68
N TYR A 250 4.07 6.10 4.57
CA TYR A 250 2.68 6.41 4.28
C TYR A 250 2.37 7.78 4.89
N VAL A 251 2.22 8.81 4.06
CA VAL A 251 1.80 10.15 4.52
C VAL A 251 0.31 10.30 4.27
N ASN A 252 -0.48 10.36 5.34
CA ASN A 252 -1.91 10.65 5.26
C ASN A 252 -2.10 12.09 4.78
N LEU A 253 -2.75 12.28 3.63
CA LEU A 253 -2.80 13.56 2.94
C LEU A 253 -3.81 14.54 3.54
N GLU A 254 -4.73 14.10 4.40
CA GLU A 254 -5.63 14.99 5.15
C GLU A 254 -4.95 15.57 6.41
N THR A 255 -4.24 14.73 7.14
CA THR A 255 -3.69 15.06 8.47
C THR A 255 -2.20 15.44 8.45
N GLY A 256 -1.45 15.05 7.41
CA GLY A 256 -0.01 15.20 7.34
C GLY A 256 0.78 14.28 8.28
N LYS A 257 0.14 13.28 8.90
CA LYS A 257 0.84 12.26 9.71
C LYS A 257 1.55 11.26 8.79
N CYS A 258 2.80 10.92 9.12
CA CYS A 258 3.51 9.82 8.47
C CYS A 258 3.48 8.56 9.34
N LEU A 259 3.34 7.40 8.68
CA LEU A 259 3.60 6.08 9.24
C LEU A 259 4.78 5.45 8.49
N LYS A 260 5.68 4.79 9.22
CA LYS A 260 6.90 4.15 8.69
C LYS A 260 6.85 2.65 8.97
N ALA A 261 6.71 1.84 7.93
CA ALA A 261 6.86 0.39 8.00
C ALA A 261 8.28 -0.03 7.62
N ARG A 262 8.79 -1.11 8.24
CA ARG A 262 10.09 -1.71 7.91
C ARG A 262 9.87 -3.08 7.26
N GLY A 263 10.43 -3.30 6.08
CA GLY A 263 10.46 -4.58 5.39
C GLY A 263 11.88 -5.15 5.30
N ILE A 264 11.98 -6.42 4.90
CA ILE A 264 13.25 -7.12 4.62
C ILE A 264 13.18 -7.65 3.18
N ARG A 265 14.13 -7.28 2.33
CA ARG A 265 14.15 -7.79 0.95
C ARG A 265 14.51 -9.29 0.96
N GLY A 266 13.81 -10.10 0.18
CA GLY A 266 14.10 -11.54 0.03
C GLY A 266 13.28 -12.49 0.90
N GLN A 267 12.45 -12.00 1.83
CA GLN A 267 11.31 -12.78 2.27
C GLN A 267 10.29 -12.78 1.12
N GLY A 268 10.33 -13.82 0.29
CA GLY A 268 9.25 -14.10 -0.65
C GLY A 268 7.97 -14.28 0.16
N ILE A 269 7.00 -13.39 -0.03
CA ILE A 269 5.67 -13.52 0.55
C ILE A 269 5.04 -14.74 -0.11
N THR A 270 5.17 -15.91 0.52
CA THR A 270 4.41 -17.11 0.18
C THR A 270 2.95 -16.79 0.45
N ARG A 271 2.22 -16.49 -0.64
CA ARG A 271 0.77 -16.30 -0.66
C ARG A 271 0.06 -17.64 -0.44
#